data_AF-A0A524LA01-F1
#
_entry.id   AF-A0A524LA01-F1
#
_cell.length_a   1.000
_cell.length_b   1.000
_cell.length_c   1.000
_cell.angle_alpha   90.00
_cell.angle_beta   90.00
_cell.angle_gamma   90.00
#
_symmetry.space_group_name_H-M   'P 1'
#
loop_
_entity.id
_entity.type
_entity.pdbx_description
1 polymer ?
#
loop_
_entity_poly.entity_id
_entity_poly.type
_entity_poly.pdbx_seq_one_letter_code
_entity_poly.pdbx_strand_id
1 'polypeptide(L)'
;MKLIITHIFIAVLFINHLSGAVIHVPADTASIQAAINIAGNGDTVLVAEGTYYENINFKGKAITVASEFIMDDDTSHISKTIIDGSQPSNPDSGSVVFFVSGEDTNSVLSGFTITGGTGTLANWDEIEFYAGGGIFVWMSDAQIRGNRIVNNYIDQTTKYCSGGGIGAYGTWINITENYIADNTVHTNWGSGGGADI
;
A
#
# COMPACT_ATOMS: atom_id res chain seq x y z
N MET A 1 -34.53 16.67 60.96
CA MET A 1 -34.52 16.56 59.49
C MET A 1 -33.07 16.30 59.07
N LYS A 2 -32.70 15.06 58.72
CA LYS A 2 -31.32 14.69 58.38
C LYS A 2 -31.09 14.93 56.88
N LEU A 3 -30.16 15.82 56.53
CA LEU A 3 -29.71 16.02 55.14
C LEU A 3 -28.83 14.81 54.75
N ILE A 4 -29.22 14.08 53.70
CA ILE A 4 -28.40 13.03 53.10
C ILE A 4 -27.64 13.69 51.94
N ILE A 5 -26.32 13.83 52.10
CA ILE A 5 -25.43 14.34 51.06
C ILE A 5 -24.97 13.14 50.21
N THR A 6 -25.67 12.91 49.11
CA THR A 6 -25.31 11.89 48.13
C THR A 6 -24.05 12.34 47.38
N HIS A 7 -22.92 11.68 47.63
CA HIS A 7 -21.67 11.96 46.93
C HIS A 7 -21.76 11.36 45.53
N ILE A 8 -21.91 12.21 44.51
CA ILE A 8 -21.84 11.80 43.11
C ILE A 8 -20.36 11.58 42.79
N PHE A 9 -19.96 10.31 42.68
CA PHE A 9 -18.64 9.92 42.20
C PHE A 9 -18.64 10.04 40.68
N ILE A 10 -18.06 11.12 40.14
CA ILE A 10 -17.86 11.26 38.69
C ILE A 10 -16.63 10.43 38.34
N ALA A 11 -16.86 9.27 37.75
CA ALA A 11 -15.80 8.51 37.09
C ALA A 11 -15.37 9.27 35.84
N VAL A 12 -14.20 9.90 35.88
CA VAL A 12 -13.56 10.46 34.68
C VAL A 12 -13.05 9.28 33.87
N LEU A 13 -13.81 8.88 32.84
CA LEU A 13 -13.34 7.96 31.83
C LEU A 13 -12.24 8.67 31.03
N PHE A 14 -11.00 8.22 31.19
CA PHE A 14 -9.95 8.53 30.23
C PHE A 14 -10.32 7.82 28.93
N ILE A 15 -10.89 8.57 28.00
CA ILE A 15 -10.98 8.15 26.61
C ILE A 15 -9.53 8.16 26.13
N ASN A 16 -8.91 6.98 26.05
CA ASN A 16 -7.67 6.84 25.28
C ASN A 16 -8.02 7.30 23.88
N HIS A 17 -7.57 8.50 23.51
CA HIS A 17 -7.52 8.87 22.10
C HIS A 17 -6.64 7.82 21.44
N LEU A 18 -7.26 6.90 20.69
CA LEU A 18 -6.59 6.03 19.72
C LEU A 18 -6.07 6.93 18.59
N SER A 19 -5.10 7.78 18.90
CA SER A 19 -4.21 8.31 17.88
C SER A 19 -3.28 7.15 17.54
N GLY A 20 -3.20 6.79 16.26
CA GLY A 20 -2.19 5.85 15.80
C GLY A 20 -0.80 6.35 16.16
N ALA A 21 0.10 5.43 16.46
CA ALA A 21 1.52 5.72 16.61
C ALA A 21 2.13 6.06 15.24
N VAL A 22 3.19 6.86 15.24
CA VAL A 22 4.03 7.07 14.06
C VAL A 22 5.29 6.22 14.22
N ILE A 23 5.54 5.36 13.23
CA ILE A 23 6.72 4.50 13.14
C ILE A 23 7.58 5.02 12.00
N HIS A 24 8.78 5.50 12.31
CA HIS A 24 9.68 6.09 11.34
C HIS A 24 10.56 5.02 10.68
N VAL A 25 10.67 5.08 9.36
CA VAL A 25 11.59 4.26 8.58
C VAL A 25 12.64 5.18 7.96
N PRO A 26 13.95 4.98 8.20
CA PRO A 26 14.56 3.82 8.86
C PRO A 26 14.80 3.96 10.37
N ALA A 27 14.38 5.07 11.00
CA ALA A 27 14.84 5.42 12.36
C ALA A 27 14.36 4.45 13.46
N ASP A 28 13.10 4.00 13.41
CA ASP A 28 12.53 3.06 14.38
C ASP A 28 12.65 1.60 13.90
N THR A 29 12.59 1.38 12.58
CA THR A 29 12.80 0.06 11.95
C THR A 29 13.56 0.20 10.64
N ALA A 30 14.41 -0.77 10.31
CA ALA A 30 15.31 -0.68 9.17
C ALA A 30 14.62 -0.78 7.79
N SER A 31 13.35 -1.21 7.71
CA SER A 31 12.64 -1.47 6.46
C SER A 31 11.15 -1.14 6.58
N ILE A 32 10.51 -0.86 5.45
CA ILE A 32 9.08 -0.54 5.39
C ILE A 32 8.25 -1.76 5.83
N GLN A 33 8.60 -2.96 5.36
CA GLN A 33 7.88 -4.17 5.75
C GLN A 33 8.02 -4.47 7.26
N ALA A 34 9.18 -4.18 7.86
CA ALA A 34 9.38 -4.33 9.30
C ALA A 34 8.49 -3.38 10.11
N ALA A 35 8.34 -2.12 9.67
CA ALA A 35 7.40 -1.18 10.27
C ALA A 35 5.95 -1.66 10.17
N ILE A 36 5.52 -2.10 8.98
CA ILE A 36 4.17 -2.67 8.77
C ILE A 36 3.93 -3.86 9.70
N ASN A 37 4.94 -4.71 9.90
CA ASN A 37 4.80 -5.89 10.76
C ASN A 37 4.47 -5.53 12.22
N ILE A 38 5.07 -4.47 12.75
CA ILE A 38 4.86 -4.05 14.15
C ILE A 38 3.68 -3.06 14.33
N ALA A 39 3.26 -2.38 13.26
CA ALA A 39 2.17 -1.41 13.30
C ALA A 39 0.83 -2.03 13.74
N GLY A 40 0.08 -1.34 14.60
CA GLY A 40 -1.32 -1.62 14.90
C GLY A 40 -2.25 -0.86 13.96
N ASN A 41 -3.52 -1.25 13.91
CA ASN A 41 -4.52 -0.50 13.13
C ASN A 41 -4.61 0.96 13.61
N GLY A 42 -4.66 1.88 12.66
CA GLY A 42 -4.63 3.32 12.88
C GLY A 42 -3.22 3.94 12.85
N ASP A 43 -2.16 3.14 12.96
CA ASP A 43 -0.78 3.64 12.95
C ASP A 43 -0.37 4.19 11.57
N THR A 44 0.65 5.04 11.60
CA THR A 44 1.33 5.57 10.41
C THR A 44 2.76 5.05 10.35
N VAL A 45 3.11 4.36 9.26
CA VAL A 45 4.48 4.08 8.85
C VAL A 45 4.95 5.27 8.03
N LEU A 46 5.79 6.12 8.62
CA LEU A 46 6.33 7.34 7.98
C LEU A 46 7.74 7.06 7.45
N VAL A 47 7.90 7.16 6.13
CA VAL A 47 9.12 6.75 5.43
C VAL A 47 9.90 7.97 4.97
N ALA A 48 11.12 8.11 5.47
CA ALA A 48 12.05 9.17 5.05
C ALA A 48 12.50 8.98 3.59
N GLU A 49 13.05 10.03 2.99
CA GLU A 49 13.63 9.97 1.64
C GLU A 49 14.72 8.88 1.53
N GLY A 50 14.67 8.10 0.45
CA GLY A 50 15.56 6.97 0.22
C GLY A 50 15.02 6.00 -0.84
N THR A 51 15.86 5.03 -1.23
CA THR A 51 15.46 3.91 -2.08
C THR A 51 15.38 2.63 -1.26
N TYR A 52 14.21 2.03 -1.23
CA TYR A 52 13.88 0.83 -0.47
C TYR A 52 13.63 -0.32 -1.45
N TYR A 53 14.57 -1.27 -1.51
CA TYR A 53 14.43 -2.47 -2.33
C TYR A 53 13.57 -3.49 -1.58
N GLU A 54 12.25 -3.35 -1.70
CA GLU A 54 11.26 -4.12 -0.97
C GLU A 54 10.03 -4.39 -1.84
N ASN A 55 9.38 -5.53 -1.59
CA ASN A 55 8.05 -5.85 -2.06
C ASN A 55 7.16 -5.92 -0.80
N ILE A 56 6.36 -4.88 -0.55
CA ILE A 56 5.67 -4.67 0.74
C ILE A 56 4.23 -5.18 0.72
N ASN A 57 3.81 -5.84 1.80
CA ASN A 57 2.46 -6.34 2.00
C ASN A 57 1.84 -5.70 3.24
N PHE A 58 0.62 -5.16 3.10
CA PHE A 58 -0.13 -4.50 4.17
C PHE A 58 -0.66 -5.47 5.24
N LYS A 59 -0.77 -6.76 4.94
CA LYS A 59 -1.15 -7.86 5.85
C LYS A 59 -2.51 -7.66 6.53
N GLY A 60 -3.47 -7.08 5.81
CA GLY A 60 -4.83 -6.85 6.29
C GLY A 60 -4.93 -5.74 7.33
N LYS A 61 -3.92 -4.86 7.42
CA LYS A 61 -3.86 -3.79 8.42
C LYS A 61 -4.42 -2.49 7.88
N ALA A 62 -5.33 -1.90 8.65
CA ALA A 62 -5.86 -0.56 8.43
C ALA A 62 -4.86 0.49 8.93
N ILE A 63 -3.76 0.69 8.20
CA ILE A 63 -2.67 1.62 8.52
C ILE A 63 -2.40 2.58 7.37
N THR A 64 -1.74 3.69 7.67
CA THR A 64 -1.17 4.57 6.64
C THR A 64 0.30 4.25 6.45
N VAL A 65 0.71 3.87 5.25
CA VAL A 65 2.11 3.84 4.83
C VAL A 65 2.32 5.05 3.93
N ALA A 66 3.19 5.97 4.35
CA ALA A 66 3.34 7.25 3.69
C ALA A 66 4.79 7.75 3.70
N SER A 67 5.18 8.50 2.67
CA SER A 67 6.40 9.31 2.71
C SER A 67 6.19 10.62 3.45
N GLU A 68 7.25 11.41 3.63
CA GLU A 68 7.20 12.77 4.19
C GLU A 68 6.32 13.74 3.37
N PHE A 69 5.90 13.39 2.15
CA PHE A 69 4.91 14.17 1.37
C PHE A 69 3.65 14.51 2.17
N ILE A 70 3.18 13.63 3.06
CA ILE A 70 1.95 13.88 3.84
C ILE A 70 2.10 14.99 4.89
N MET A 71 3.33 15.45 5.14
CA MET A 71 3.64 16.42 6.19
C MET A 71 3.51 17.87 5.70
N ASP A 72 3.80 18.12 4.42
CA ASP A 72 3.90 19.47 3.86
C ASP A 72 3.42 19.61 2.40
N ASP A 73 2.92 18.54 1.79
CA ASP A 73 2.51 18.47 0.39
C ASP A 73 3.64 18.80 -0.62
N ASP A 74 4.92 18.76 -0.22
CA ASP A 74 6.03 18.91 -1.16
C ASP A 74 6.21 17.64 -2.00
N THR A 75 5.77 17.72 -3.25
CA THR A 75 5.91 16.64 -4.24
C THR A 75 7.35 16.17 -4.46
N SER A 76 8.37 16.94 -4.04
CA SER A 76 9.77 16.51 -4.11
C SER A 76 10.02 15.24 -3.27
N HIS A 77 9.32 15.08 -2.14
CA HIS A 77 9.37 13.87 -1.32
C HIS A 77 8.96 12.61 -2.10
N ILE A 78 7.93 12.70 -2.96
CA ILE A 78 7.46 11.57 -3.78
C ILE A 78 8.56 11.05 -4.69
N SER A 79 9.31 11.95 -5.32
CA SER A 79 10.40 11.58 -6.23
C SER A 79 11.64 11.03 -5.54
N LYS A 80 11.79 11.27 -4.23
CA LYS A 80 12.96 10.89 -3.44
C LYS A 80 12.70 9.72 -2.48
N THR A 81 11.43 9.37 -2.23
CA THR A 81 11.05 8.17 -1.47
C THR A 81 10.56 7.09 -2.44
N ILE A 82 11.45 6.16 -2.75
CA ILE A 82 11.29 5.16 -3.81
C ILE A 82 11.14 3.78 -3.17
N ILE A 83 10.06 3.08 -3.49
CA ILE A 83 9.93 1.63 -3.26
C ILE A 83 10.22 0.94 -4.59
N ASP A 84 11.32 0.19 -4.63
CA ASP A 84 11.81 -0.53 -5.80
C ASP A 84 11.60 -2.04 -5.60
N GLY A 85 10.62 -2.60 -6.29
CA GLY A 85 10.26 -4.02 -6.18
C GLY A 85 11.03 -4.96 -7.12
N SER A 86 12.16 -4.52 -7.68
CA SER A 86 12.94 -5.30 -8.67
C SER A 86 13.64 -6.55 -8.14
N GLN A 87 13.58 -6.81 -6.83
CA GLN A 87 14.23 -7.95 -6.18
C GLN A 87 13.23 -8.83 -5.43
N PRO A 88 12.16 -9.34 -6.09
CA PRO A 88 11.17 -10.14 -5.40
C PRO A 88 11.78 -11.47 -4.95
N SER A 89 11.46 -11.88 -3.73
CA SER A 89 11.89 -13.17 -3.18
C SER A 89 11.26 -14.36 -3.91
N ASN A 90 10.11 -14.14 -4.54
CA ASN A 90 9.43 -15.08 -5.43
C ASN A 90 9.04 -14.37 -6.72
N PRO A 91 9.47 -14.83 -7.92
CA PRO A 91 9.09 -14.20 -9.19
C PRO A 91 7.58 -14.18 -9.45
N ASP A 92 6.81 -15.06 -8.84
CA ASP A 92 5.34 -15.08 -8.96
C ASP A 92 4.66 -14.05 -8.04
N SER A 93 5.42 -13.37 -7.19
CA SER A 93 4.97 -12.32 -6.27
C SER A 93 5.82 -11.07 -6.46
N GLY A 94 5.88 -10.60 -7.70
CA GLY A 94 6.75 -9.51 -8.13
C GLY A 94 6.18 -8.10 -8.04
N SER A 95 4.94 -7.92 -7.58
CA SER A 95 4.37 -6.57 -7.40
C SER A 95 5.14 -5.80 -6.32
N VAL A 96 5.25 -4.49 -6.43
CA VAL A 96 5.97 -3.68 -5.42
C VAL A 96 5.17 -3.56 -4.13
N VAL A 97 3.84 -3.37 -4.25
CA VAL A 97 2.93 -3.21 -3.11
C VAL A 97 1.75 -4.17 -3.21
N PHE A 98 1.43 -4.83 -2.10
CA PHE A 98 0.35 -5.81 -1.99
C PHE A 98 -0.73 -5.37 -0.99
N PHE A 99 -1.99 -5.45 -1.45
CA PHE A 99 -3.21 -5.45 -0.64
C PHE A 99 -3.97 -6.75 -0.97
N VAL A 100 -3.70 -7.81 -0.21
CA VAL A 100 -4.11 -9.19 -0.57
C VAL A 100 -4.58 -9.99 0.65
N SER A 101 -4.87 -9.33 1.77
CA SER A 101 -5.14 -9.95 3.07
C SER A 101 -6.40 -9.40 3.73
N GLY A 102 -7.33 -8.86 2.95
CA GLY A 102 -8.60 -8.31 3.43
C GLY A 102 -8.47 -6.89 3.95
N GLU A 103 -7.53 -6.12 3.39
CA GLU A 103 -7.43 -4.67 3.62
C GLU A 103 -8.74 -3.96 3.26
N ASP A 104 -9.04 -2.88 3.97
CA ASP A 104 -10.18 -1.99 3.69
C ASP A 104 -9.70 -0.61 3.23
N THR A 105 -10.64 0.31 3.02
CA THR A 105 -10.34 1.70 2.62
C THR A 105 -9.58 2.51 3.67
N ASN A 106 -9.27 1.99 4.85
CA ASN A 106 -8.39 2.65 5.83
C ASN A 106 -6.92 2.22 5.65
N SER A 107 -6.64 1.30 4.72
CA SER A 107 -5.29 0.89 4.34
C SER A 107 -4.79 1.84 3.24
N VAL A 108 -3.88 2.74 3.61
CA VAL A 108 -3.50 3.89 2.77
C VAL A 108 -2.05 3.79 2.35
N LEU A 109 -1.78 3.92 1.04
CA LEU A 109 -0.46 4.11 0.46
C LEU A 109 -0.36 5.53 -0.12
N SER A 110 0.59 6.33 0.37
CA SER A 110 0.70 7.74 -0.03
C SER A 110 2.11 8.26 -0.24
N GLY A 111 2.33 8.99 -1.35
CA GLY A 111 3.51 9.82 -1.51
C GLY A 111 4.78 9.10 -1.97
N PHE A 112 4.68 7.96 -2.66
CA PHE A 112 5.87 7.19 -3.09
C PHE A 112 6.10 7.23 -4.59
N THR A 113 7.36 7.07 -5.00
CA THR A 113 7.66 6.47 -6.30
C THR A 113 7.62 4.94 -6.17
N ILE A 114 6.80 4.27 -6.98
CA ILE A 114 6.62 2.81 -7.01
C ILE A 114 7.12 2.29 -8.36
N THR A 115 8.17 1.48 -8.34
CA THR A 115 8.90 1.08 -9.57
C THR A 115 9.47 -0.33 -9.51
N GLY A 116 9.83 -0.87 -10.69
CA GLY A 116 10.63 -2.08 -10.81
C GLY A 116 9.88 -3.38 -10.56
N GLY A 117 8.59 -3.34 -10.25
CA GLY A 117 7.82 -4.55 -9.99
C GLY A 117 7.45 -5.30 -11.27
N THR A 118 7.33 -6.63 -11.13
CA THR A 118 7.17 -7.59 -12.24
C THR A 118 5.80 -8.25 -12.31
N GLY A 119 4.86 -7.80 -11.48
CA GLY A 119 3.50 -8.31 -11.38
C GLY A 119 3.40 -9.58 -10.54
N THR A 120 2.17 -10.00 -10.25
CA THR A 120 1.89 -11.14 -9.38
C THR A 120 0.93 -12.10 -10.03
N LEU A 121 1.26 -13.39 -9.93
CA LEU A 121 0.43 -14.48 -10.40
C LEU A 121 -0.79 -14.61 -9.48
N ALA A 122 -1.97 -14.59 -10.09
CA ALA A 122 -3.26 -14.83 -9.44
C ALA A 122 -4.09 -15.80 -10.27
N ASN A 123 -5.17 -16.30 -9.66
CA ASN A 123 -6.08 -17.25 -10.29
C ASN A 123 -7.52 -16.77 -10.14
N TRP A 124 -8.23 -16.66 -11.26
CA TRP A 124 -9.67 -16.40 -11.30
C TRP A 124 -10.34 -17.51 -12.09
N ASP A 125 -11.22 -18.29 -11.44
CA ASP A 125 -12.00 -19.37 -12.08
C ASP A 125 -11.12 -20.34 -12.89
N GLU A 126 -10.06 -20.86 -12.25
CA GLU A 126 -9.06 -21.76 -12.83
C GLU A 126 -8.15 -21.15 -13.91
N ILE A 127 -8.32 -19.86 -14.22
CA ILE A 127 -7.45 -19.13 -15.16
C ILE A 127 -6.36 -18.38 -14.39
N GLU A 128 -5.11 -18.73 -14.69
CA GLU A 128 -3.93 -18.03 -14.19
C GLU A 128 -3.62 -16.79 -15.03
N PHE A 129 -3.33 -15.68 -14.33
CA PHE A 129 -2.96 -14.41 -14.93
C PHE A 129 -1.98 -13.65 -14.03
N TYR A 130 -1.18 -12.76 -14.61
CA TYR A 130 -0.34 -11.82 -13.87
C TYR A 130 -0.97 -10.43 -13.87
N ALA A 131 -0.96 -9.76 -12.73
CA ALA A 131 -1.38 -8.37 -12.67
C ALA A 131 -0.59 -7.52 -11.68
N GLY A 132 -0.77 -6.20 -11.77
CA GLY A 132 -0.31 -5.25 -10.77
C GLY A 132 1.19 -5.09 -10.68
N GLY A 133 1.88 -4.78 -11.78
CA GLY A 133 3.34 -4.64 -11.77
C GLY A 133 3.85 -3.73 -10.64
N GLY A 134 3.27 -2.53 -10.50
CA GLY A 134 3.53 -1.66 -9.36
C GLY A 134 2.74 -2.07 -8.12
N ILE A 135 1.41 -2.03 -8.21
CA ILE A 135 0.51 -2.26 -7.08
C ILE A 135 -0.48 -3.36 -7.46
N PHE A 136 -0.61 -4.35 -6.58
CA PHE A 136 -1.58 -5.43 -6.72
C PHE A 136 -2.57 -5.43 -5.55
N VAL A 137 -3.84 -5.22 -5.87
CA VAL A 137 -4.97 -5.32 -4.93
C VAL A 137 -5.81 -6.53 -5.33
N TRP A 138 -5.97 -7.49 -4.44
CA TRP A 138 -6.66 -8.74 -4.72
C TRP A 138 -7.65 -9.10 -3.63
N MET A 139 -8.94 -9.14 -3.99
CA MET A 139 -10.04 -9.44 -3.08
C MET A 139 -9.97 -8.62 -1.78
N SER A 140 -9.50 -7.38 -1.90
CA SER A 140 -9.21 -6.44 -0.83
C SER A 140 -9.46 -5.03 -1.35
N ASP A 141 -9.48 -4.05 -0.46
CA ASP A 141 -9.66 -2.64 -0.79
C ASP A 141 -8.44 -1.82 -0.33
N ALA A 142 -8.29 -0.61 -0.88
CA ALA A 142 -7.16 0.26 -0.58
C ALA A 142 -7.47 1.73 -0.90
N GLN A 143 -6.77 2.63 -0.22
CA GLN A 143 -6.58 4.02 -0.66
C GLN A 143 -5.17 4.17 -1.22
N ILE A 144 -5.08 4.36 -2.53
CA ILE A 144 -3.83 4.57 -3.25
C ILE A 144 -3.84 6.02 -3.71
N ARG A 145 -3.03 6.89 -3.09
CA ARG A 145 -3.09 8.33 -3.40
C ARG A 145 -1.74 9.03 -3.49
N GLY A 146 -1.63 10.01 -4.37
CA GLY A 146 -0.42 10.85 -4.43
C GLY A 146 0.86 10.08 -4.74
N ASN A 147 0.79 8.97 -5.48
CA ASN A 147 1.96 8.16 -5.82
C ASN A 147 2.40 8.37 -7.27
N ARG A 148 3.68 8.14 -7.53
CA ARG A 148 4.27 8.06 -8.87
C ARG A 148 4.55 6.60 -9.21
N ILE A 149 3.66 5.96 -9.95
CA ILE A 149 3.70 4.53 -10.27
C ILE A 149 4.23 4.38 -11.69
N VAL A 150 5.51 4.03 -11.82
CA VAL A 150 6.23 4.12 -13.11
C VAL A 150 7.21 2.98 -13.29
N ASN A 151 7.55 2.67 -14.56
CA ASN A 151 8.56 1.67 -14.92
C ASN A 151 8.34 0.28 -14.27
N ASN A 152 7.08 -0.08 -14.07
CA ASN A 152 6.71 -1.43 -13.69
C ASN A 152 6.35 -2.20 -14.96
N TYR A 153 6.70 -3.48 -15.01
CA TYR A 153 6.54 -4.25 -16.23
C TYR A 153 6.10 -5.67 -15.95
N ILE A 154 5.18 -6.21 -16.75
CA ILE A 154 4.83 -7.62 -16.71
C ILE A 154 5.29 -8.24 -18.03
N ASP A 155 6.13 -9.27 -17.98
CA ASP A 155 6.63 -9.97 -19.16
C ASP A 155 6.31 -11.46 -19.08
N GLN A 156 5.15 -11.84 -19.61
CA GLN A 156 4.63 -13.20 -19.58
C GLN A 156 3.89 -13.51 -20.88
N THR A 157 4.52 -14.31 -21.74
CA THR A 157 3.96 -14.63 -23.07
C THR A 157 3.00 -15.81 -23.05
N THR A 158 2.91 -16.55 -21.94
CA THR A 158 2.11 -17.78 -21.83
C THR A 158 0.87 -17.62 -20.96
N LYS A 159 0.66 -16.45 -20.35
CA LYS A 159 -0.41 -16.17 -19.38
C LYS A 159 -1.15 -14.89 -19.72
N TYR A 160 -2.35 -14.76 -19.19
CA TYR A 160 -3.06 -13.49 -19.25
C TYR A 160 -2.33 -12.44 -18.43
N CYS A 161 -2.27 -11.19 -18.89
CA CYS A 161 -1.67 -10.11 -18.11
C CYS A 161 -2.47 -8.80 -18.18
N SER A 162 -2.50 -8.07 -17.07
CA SER A 162 -3.13 -6.76 -17.02
C SER A 162 -2.54 -5.87 -15.92
N GLY A 163 -2.79 -4.57 -16.00
CA GLY A 163 -2.42 -3.63 -14.94
C GLY A 163 -0.92 -3.54 -14.66
N GLY A 164 -0.11 -3.19 -15.67
CA GLY A 164 1.34 -3.06 -15.50
C GLY A 164 1.74 -2.09 -14.37
N GLY A 165 1.00 -1.01 -14.16
CA GLY A 165 1.14 -0.12 -13.00
C GLY A 165 0.30 -0.60 -11.82
N ILE A 166 -1.01 -0.71 -12.00
CA ILE A 166 -1.96 -1.14 -10.96
C ILE A 166 -2.86 -2.26 -11.49
N GLY A 167 -2.98 -3.37 -10.77
CA GLY A 167 -3.98 -4.41 -10.97
C GLY A 167 -4.83 -4.49 -9.71
N ALA A 168 -6.12 -4.15 -9.81
CA ALA A 168 -6.94 -3.85 -8.65
C ALA A 168 -8.32 -4.53 -8.71
N TYR A 169 -8.50 -5.59 -7.92
CA TYR A 169 -9.68 -6.47 -7.99
C TYR A 169 -10.41 -6.51 -6.63
N GLY A 170 -10.97 -5.36 -6.26
CA GLY A 170 -11.66 -5.12 -5.00
C GLY A 170 -13.05 -4.52 -5.20
N THR A 171 -13.69 -4.10 -4.11
CA THR A 171 -15.02 -3.47 -4.15
C THR A 171 -14.96 -1.96 -3.96
N TRP A 172 -14.10 -1.49 -3.05
CA TRP A 172 -14.01 -0.10 -2.61
C TRP A 172 -12.59 0.44 -2.76
N ILE A 173 -12.02 0.32 -3.96
CA ILE A 173 -10.68 0.82 -4.24
C ILE A 173 -10.75 2.32 -4.60
N ASN A 174 -10.00 3.16 -3.87
CA ASN A 174 -9.87 4.58 -4.15
C ASN A 174 -8.47 4.90 -4.69
N ILE A 175 -8.40 5.24 -5.97
CA ILE A 175 -7.16 5.62 -6.67
C ILE A 175 -7.30 7.09 -7.06
N THR A 176 -6.59 7.97 -6.37
CA THR A 176 -6.68 9.43 -6.55
C THR A 176 -5.31 10.07 -6.62
N GLU A 177 -5.16 11.12 -7.44
CA GLU A 177 -3.92 11.94 -7.45
C GLU A 177 -2.62 11.16 -7.75
N ASN A 178 -2.72 10.00 -8.40
CA ASN A 178 -1.54 9.23 -8.80
C ASN A 178 -1.09 9.61 -10.21
N TYR A 179 0.22 9.66 -10.41
CA TYR A 179 0.84 9.70 -11.73
C TYR A 179 1.20 8.27 -12.15
N ILE A 180 0.51 7.72 -13.16
CA ILE A 180 0.71 6.36 -13.65
C ILE A 180 1.19 6.43 -15.11
N ALA A 181 2.47 6.14 -15.35
CA ALA A 181 3.07 6.25 -16.68
C ALA A 181 4.21 5.25 -16.86
N ASP A 182 4.63 5.02 -18.09
CA ASP A 182 5.82 4.21 -18.41
C ASP A 182 5.79 2.77 -17.85
N ASN A 183 4.59 2.26 -17.59
CA ASN A 183 4.37 0.89 -17.18
C ASN A 183 3.98 0.05 -18.39
N THR A 184 4.48 -1.18 -18.48
CA THR A 184 4.32 -2.01 -19.68
C THR A 184 3.80 -3.39 -19.36
N VAL A 185 3.03 -3.97 -20.28
CA VAL A 185 2.65 -5.38 -20.24
C VAL A 185 3.03 -6.00 -21.57
N HIS A 186 3.84 -7.05 -21.54
CA HIS A 186 4.22 -7.87 -22.68
C HIS A 186 3.60 -9.26 -22.49
N THR A 187 2.55 -9.54 -23.26
CA THR A 187 1.81 -10.80 -23.25
C THR A 187 1.17 -11.07 -24.62
N ASN A 188 0.83 -12.34 -24.87
CA ASN A 188 -0.02 -12.74 -25.99
C ASN A 188 -1.52 -12.56 -25.70
N TRP A 189 -1.92 -12.42 -24.43
CA TRP A 189 -3.31 -12.34 -24.00
C TRP A 189 -3.48 -11.32 -22.88
N GLY A 190 -3.90 -10.09 -23.18
CA GLY A 190 -4.05 -9.07 -22.14
C GLY A 190 -4.00 -7.64 -22.65
N SER A 191 -4.19 -6.70 -21.73
CA SER A 191 -4.15 -5.26 -22.01
C SER A 191 -3.83 -4.45 -20.76
N GLY A 192 -3.36 -3.21 -20.94
CA GLY A 192 -3.25 -2.23 -19.87
C GLY A 192 -1.87 -2.15 -19.21
N GLY A 193 -0.96 -1.39 -19.82
CA GLY A 193 0.29 -0.99 -19.16
C GLY A 193 0.03 -0.14 -17.91
N GLY A 194 -1.00 0.70 -17.90
CA GLY A 194 -1.34 1.62 -16.80
C GLY A 194 -2.04 0.95 -15.61
N ALA A 195 -3.38 0.94 -15.62
CA ALA A 195 -4.19 0.34 -14.56
C ALA A 195 -5.27 -0.58 -15.14
N ASP A 196 -5.58 -1.65 -14.42
CA ASP A 196 -6.71 -2.55 -14.63
C ASP A 196 -7.47 -2.66 -13.29
N ILE A 197 -8.76 -2.29 -13.27
CA ILE A 197 -9.58 -2.06 -12.06
C ILE A 197 -10.98 -2.61 -12.29
#